data_AF-A0A068J4L7-F1
#
_entry.id   AF-A0A068J4L7-F1
#
_cell.length_a   1.000
_cell.length_b   1.000
_cell.length_c   1.000
_cell.angle_alpha   90.00
_cell.angle_beta   90.00
_cell.angle_gamma   90.00
#
_symmetry.space_group_name_H-M   'P 1'
#
loop_
_entity.id
_entity.type
_entity.pdbx_description
1 polymer ?
#
loop_
_entity_poly.entity_id
_entity_poly.type
_entity_poly.pdbx_seq_one_letter_code
_entity_poly.pdbx_strand_id
1 'polypeptide(L)'
;LDPQQRLFLEVGWEALERAGWASDRTGKSTGVFVGWMHNDYQNEASESLLDLNPYIATGSAGSFLCGRLSYYLGVQGPSLAIDTACSSSLVALHLACQSLRSGECDRAIAGGVNLMVSPKTTIMTCKLHALSPSGHSRAFDASADGYLRGEGCGVVTLRKLSDAVRDGDPVLAVIEGSAITHNGFSSGLTAPNPDSQQQVIRKALARAGVEPHEVGYLEAHGTGT
;
A
#
# COMPACT_ATOMS: atom_id res chain seq x y z
N LEU A 1 -19.06 3.82 -8.40
CA LEU A 1 -17.96 2.95 -7.88
C LEU A 1 -16.68 3.74 -7.97
N ASP A 2 -16.00 3.94 -6.85
CA ASP A 2 -14.72 4.64 -6.76
C ASP A 2 -13.77 4.08 -7.82
N PRO A 3 -13.19 4.92 -8.70
CA PRO A 3 -12.13 4.53 -9.63
C PRO A 3 -11.02 3.69 -8.99
N GLN A 4 -10.69 3.93 -7.72
CA GLN A 4 -9.68 3.16 -6.98
C GLN A 4 -10.06 1.69 -6.84
N GLN A 5 -11.34 1.39 -6.58
CA GLN A 5 -11.83 0.00 -6.52
C GLN A 5 -11.76 -0.70 -7.88
N ARG A 6 -12.05 0.02 -8.97
CA ARG A 6 -11.98 -0.54 -10.32
C ARG A 6 -10.53 -0.85 -10.71
N LEU A 7 -9.66 0.13 -10.54
CA LEU A 7 -8.25 -0.01 -10.90
C LEU A 7 -7.56 -1.11 -10.07
N PHE A 8 -7.85 -1.21 -8.78
CA PHE A 8 -7.26 -2.25 -7.94
C PHE A 8 -7.74 -3.66 -8.32
N LEU A 9 -8.99 -3.82 -8.77
CA LEU A 9 -9.47 -5.09 -9.30
C LEU A 9 -8.72 -5.50 -10.58
N GLU A 10 -8.53 -4.57 -11.52
CA GLU A 10 -7.82 -4.82 -12.76
C GLU A 10 -6.36 -5.17 -12.50
N VAL A 11 -5.63 -4.34 -11.76
CA VAL A 11 -4.21 -4.56 -11.44
C VAL A 11 -4.02 -5.80 -10.56
N GLY A 12 -4.94 -6.07 -9.65
CA GLY A 12 -4.95 -7.28 -8.84
C GLY A 12 -5.13 -8.55 -9.68
N TRP A 13 -6.03 -8.50 -10.67
CA TRP A 13 -6.22 -9.59 -11.62
C TRP A 13 -4.95 -9.84 -12.46
N GLU A 14 -4.37 -8.78 -13.03
CA GLU A 14 -3.15 -8.92 -13.82
C GLU A 14 -1.97 -9.47 -12.98
N ALA A 15 -1.87 -9.10 -11.70
CA ALA A 15 -0.85 -9.64 -10.81
C ALA A 15 -1.03 -11.15 -10.60
N LEU A 16 -2.27 -11.62 -10.46
CA LEU A 16 -2.59 -13.05 -10.36
C LEU A 16 -2.25 -13.79 -11.66
N GLU A 17 -2.58 -13.22 -12.82
CA GLU A 17 -2.22 -13.80 -14.11
C GLU A 17 -0.69 -13.94 -14.26
N ARG A 18 0.07 -12.89 -13.91
CA ARG A 18 1.55 -12.91 -13.93
C ARG A 18 2.15 -13.92 -12.94
N ALA A 19 1.48 -14.15 -11.81
CA ALA A 19 1.86 -15.19 -10.85
C ALA A 19 1.45 -16.61 -11.27
N GLY A 20 0.63 -16.73 -12.33
CA GLY A 20 0.02 -18.00 -12.77
C GLY A 20 -1.09 -18.48 -11.83
N TRP A 21 -1.62 -17.64 -10.94
CA TRP A 21 -2.62 -17.99 -9.93
C TRP A 21 -4.06 -17.83 -10.45
N ALA A 22 -4.33 -18.28 -11.68
CA ALA A 22 -5.68 -18.23 -12.23
C ALA A 22 -6.58 -19.31 -11.59
N SER A 23 -7.87 -19.00 -11.40
CA SER A 23 -8.90 -19.93 -10.92
C SER A 23 -8.59 -20.55 -9.55
N ASP A 24 -8.73 -21.87 -9.42
CA ASP A 24 -8.49 -22.69 -8.23
C ASP A 24 -7.09 -22.55 -7.62
N ARG A 25 -6.10 -22.16 -8.43
CA ARG A 25 -4.72 -21.93 -7.97
C ARG A 25 -4.60 -20.75 -7.01
N THR A 26 -5.58 -19.84 -6.96
CA THR A 26 -5.57 -18.74 -5.96
C THR A 26 -5.52 -19.30 -4.54
N GLY A 27 -6.15 -20.45 -4.27
CA GLY A 27 -6.19 -21.06 -2.94
C GLY A 27 -7.16 -20.34 -1.98
N LYS A 28 -7.96 -21.12 -1.26
CA LYS A 28 -9.02 -20.58 -0.39
C LYS A 28 -8.49 -19.72 0.76
N SER A 29 -7.29 -20.01 1.27
CA SER A 29 -6.68 -19.29 2.39
C SER A 29 -5.96 -17.99 1.97
N THR A 30 -6.12 -17.51 0.74
CA THR A 30 -5.44 -16.29 0.28
C THR A 30 -5.93 -15.04 1.01
N GLY A 31 -4.99 -14.27 1.56
CA GLY A 31 -5.25 -12.96 2.16
C GLY A 31 -5.12 -11.81 1.16
N VAL A 32 -5.81 -10.70 1.43
CA VAL A 32 -5.83 -9.48 0.61
C VAL A 32 -5.54 -8.27 1.51
N PHE A 33 -4.44 -7.57 1.27
CA PHE A 33 -3.96 -6.45 2.08
C PHE A 33 -3.77 -5.23 1.18
N VAL A 34 -4.57 -4.20 1.39
CA VAL A 34 -4.62 -3.05 0.48
C VAL A 34 -4.32 -1.77 1.23
N GLY A 35 -3.21 -1.14 0.87
CA GLY A 35 -2.91 0.23 1.24
C GLY A 35 -3.79 1.20 0.48
N TRP A 36 -4.52 2.03 1.21
CA TRP A 36 -5.42 3.01 0.63
C TRP A 36 -5.42 4.27 1.49
N MET A 37 -5.52 5.43 0.84
CA MET A 37 -5.67 6.71 1.51
C MET A 37 -6.53 7.62 0.65
N HIS A 38 -7.25 8.54 1.30
CA HIS A 38 -8.16 9.52 0.68
C HIS A 38 -9.38 8.92 -0.01
N ASN A 39 -10.54 9.27 0.53
CA ASN A 39 -11.85 8.88 -0.01
C ASN A 39 -12.46 10.03 -0.82
N ASP A 40 -11.69 10.53 -1.79
CA ASP A 40 -12.07 11.67 -2.63
C ASP A 40 -13.42 11.42 -3.30
N TYR A 41 -13.63 10.22 -3.84
CA TYR A 41 -14.87 9.88 -4.54
C TYR A 41 -16.10 9.93 -3.63
N GLN A 42 -16.05 9.40 -2.40
CA GLN A 42 -17.19 9.49 -1.48
C GLN A 42 -17.52 10.94 -1.12
N ASN A 43 -16.49 11.76 -0.94
CA ASN A 43 -16.64 13.16 -0.56
C ASN A 43 -17.27 14.02 -1.68
N GLU A 44 -17.25 13.54 -2.92
CA GLU A 44 -17.94 14.17 -4.07
C GLU A 44 -19.20 13.41 -4.52
N ALA A 45 -19.46 12.20 -3.98
CA ALA A 45 -20.52 11.32 -4.48
C ALA A 45 -21.94 11.80 -4.15
N SER A 46 -22.10 12.70 -3.19
CA SER A 46 -23.41 13.27 -2.84
C SER A 46 -23.28 14.70 -2.37
N GLU A 47 -23.91 15.64 -3.09
CA GLU A 47 -24.00 17.05 -2.66
C GLU A 47 -25.21 17.28 -1.72
N SER A 48 -26.20 16.38 -1.77
CA SER A 48 -27.41 16.42 -0.94
C SER A 48 -27.73 15.06 -0.31
N LEU A 49 -28.42 15.08 0.83
CA LEU A 49 -28.98 13.87 1.45
C LEU A 49 -29.96 13.14 0.54
N LEU A 50 -30.57 13.83 -0.43
CA LEU A 50 -31.49 13.25 -1.41
C LEU A 50 -30.79 12.40 -2.47
N ASP A 51 -29.48 12.59 -2.67
CA ASP A 51 -28.68 11.86 -3.67
C ASP A 51 -28.03 10.60 -3.08
N LEU A 52 -28.29 10.32 -1.79
CA LEU A 52 -27.75 9.14 -1.13
C LEU A 52 -28.31 7.86 -1.75
N ASN A 53 -27.38 7.03 -2.23
CA ASN A 53 -27.66 5.73 -2.81
C ASN A 53 -26.85 4.66 -2.05
N PRO A 54 -27.43 3.49 -1.71
CA PRO A 54 -26.69 2.39 -1.05
C PRO A 54 -25.41 1.95 -1.77
N TYR A 55 -25.31 2.16 -3.10
CA TYR A 55 -24.10 1.86 -3.85
C TYR A 55 -22.94 2.83 -3.59
N ILE A 56 -23.18 3.99 -2.95
CA ILE A 56 -22.10 4.86 -2.49
C ILE A 56 -21.33 4.16 -1.38
N ALA A 57 -22.03 3.64 -0.36
CA ALA A 57 -21.39 2.96 0.78
C ALA A 57 -20.50 1.79 0.34
N THR A 58 -21.03 0.90 -0.50
CA THR A 58 -20.26 -0.24 -1.03
C THR A 58 -19.24 0.16 -2.11
N GLY A 59 -19.46 1.32 -2.73
CA GLY A 59 -18.69 1.80 -3.86
C GLY A 59 -17.50 2.67 -3.48
N SER A 60 -17.35 3.09 -2.22
CA SER A 60 -16.28 4.02 -1.82
C SER A 60 -15.55 3.65 -0.54
N ALA A 61 -16.14 2.88 0.38
CA ALA A 61 -15.44 2.51 1.61
C ALA A 61 -14.25 1.57 1.33
N GLY A 62 -13.13 1.82 2.03
CA GLY A 62 -11.91 1.01 1.92
C GLY A 62 -12.13 -0.47 2.22
N SER A 63 -13.03 -0.83 3.15
CA SER A 63 -13.36 -2.24 3.42
C SER A 63 -13.91 -2.97 2.20
N PHE A 64 -14.62 -2.27 1.31
CA PHE A 64 -15.11 -2.85 0.05
C PHE A 64 -14.02 -2.89 -1.03
N LEU A 65 -12.96 -2.10 -0.94
CA LEU A 65 -11.82 -2.19 -1.86
C LEU A 65 -11.14 -3.57 -1.76
N CYS A 66 -10.71 -3.97 -0.56
CA CYS A 66 -10.10 -5.28 -0.34
C CYS A 66 -11.14 -6.41 -0.41
N GLY A 67 -12.32 -6.20 0.19
CA GLY A 67 -13.39 -7.20 0.25
C GLY A 67 -13.97 -7.57 -1.11
N ARG A 68 -14.03 -6.63 -2.06
CA ARG A 68 -14.53 -6.89 -3.42
C ARG A 68 -13.59 -7.81 -4.19
N LEU A 69 -12.27 -7.63 -4.08
CA LEU A 69 -11.31 -8.56 -4.67
C LEU A 69 -11.44 -9.94 -4.01
N SER A 70 -11.52 -10.00 -2.68
CA SER A 70 -11.72 -11.27 -1.97
C SER A 70 -13.00 -11.99 -2.42
N TYR A 71 -14.10 -11.26 -2.57
CA TYR A 71 -15.39 -11.77 -3.03
C TYR A 71 -15.31 -12.37 -4.44
N TYR A 72 -14.74 -11.64 -5.41
CA TYR A 72 -14.64 -12.13 -6.79
C TYR A 72 -13.69 -13.32 -6.94
N LEU A 73 -12.66 -13.42 -6.10
CA LEU A 73 -11.74 -14.55 -6.08
C LEU A 73 -12.26 -15.74 -5.26
N GLY A 74 -13.30 -15.55 -4.44
CA GLY A 74 -13.82 -16.59 -3.54
C GLY A 74 -12.85 -16.99 -2.42
N VAL A 75 -11.93 -16.10 -2.04
CA VAL A 75 -10.90 -16.36 -1.02
C VAL A 75 -11.41 -15.99 0.38
N GLN A 76 -10.86 -16.65 1.40
CA GLN A 76 -11.34 -16.63 2.78
C GLN A 76 -10.21 -16.29 3.78
N GLY A 77 -9.03 -15.91 3.31
CA GLY A 77 -7.96 -15.38 4.17
C GLY A 77 -8.27 -13.95 4.65
N PRO A 78 -7.37 -13.35 5.46
CA PRO A 78 -7.56 -11.99 5.97
C PRO A 78 -7.76 -10.98 4.84
N SER A 79 -8.74 -10.09 4.96
CA SER A 79 -9.01 -9.03 3.98
C SER A 79 -9.02 -7.67 4.68
N LEU A 80 -7.97 -6.88 4.46
CA LEU A 80 -7.69 -5.65 5.22
C LEU A 80 -7.44 -4.47 4.29
N ALA A 81 -8.14 -3.38 4.55
CA ALA A 81 -7.82 -2.05 4.02
C ALA A 81 -7.06 -1.28 5.08
N ILE A 82 -5.94 -0.68 4.69
CA ILE A 82 -4.93 -0.12 5.60
C ILE A 82 -4.69 1.33 5.21
N ASP A 83 -4.92 2.22 6.17
CA ASP A 83 -4.61 3.65 6.05
C ASP A 83 -3.57 4.05 7.11
N THR A 84 -2.34 4.21 6.64
CA THR A 84 -1.20 4.81 7.36
C THR A 84 -0.60 5.92 6.50
N ALA A 85 -1.47 6.66 5.79
CA ALA A 85 -1.12 7.70 4.83
C ALA A 85 -0.10 7.23 3.77
N CYS A 86 1.00 7.96 3.59
CA CYS A 86 1.99 7.68 2.54
C CYS A 86 2.67 6.30 2.67
N SER A 87 2.58 5.64 3.82
CA SER A 87 3.18 4.32 4.05
C SER A 87 2.23 3.12 3.86
N SER A 88 0.96 3.37 3.52
CA SER A 88 -0.12 2.36 3.51
C SER A 88 0.22 1.08 2.74
N SER A 89 0.81 1.18 1.56
CA SER A 89 1.16 0.00 0.74
C SER A 89 2.30 -0.84 1.34
N LEU A 90 3.29 -0.21 1.98
CA LEU A 90 4.37 -0.93 2.67
C LEU A 90 3.91 -1.56 3.98
N VAL A 91 2.96 -0.93 4.69
CA VAL A 91 2.32 -1.55 5.86
C VAL A 91 1.44 -2.74 5.42
N ALA A 92 0.73 -2.63 4.31
CA ALA A 92 0.00 -3.75 3.71
C ALA A 92 0.92 -4.93 3.36
N LEU A 93 2.07 -4.65 2.73
CA LEU A 93 3.12 -5.65 2.47
C LEU A 93 3.62 -6.28 3.78
N HIS A 94 3.90 -5.46 4.80
CA HIS A 94 4.38 -5.94 6.10
C HIS A 94 3.39 -6.94 6.74
N LEU A 95 2.10 -6.57 6.79
CA LEU A 95 1.05 -7.39 7.38
C LEU A 95 0.80 -8.67 6.57
N ALA A 96 0.85 -8.59 5.24
CA ALA A 96 0.79 -9.78 4.39
C ALA A 96 1.93 -10.76 4.68
N CYS A 97 3.17 -10.26 4.82
CA CYS A 97 4.31 -11.09 5.21
C CYS A 97 4.14 -11.70 6.60
N GLN A 98 3.57 -10.97 7.57
CA GLN A 98 3.28 -11.53 8.91
C GLN A 98 2.23 -12.64 8.82
N SER A 99 1.12 -12.42 8.11
CA SER A 99 0.04 -13.39 7.92
C SER A 99 0.52 -14.68 7.27
N LEU A 100 1.41 -14.56 6.27
CA LEU A 100 2.09 -15.73 5.68
C LEU A 100 2.91 -16.47 6.73
N ARG A 101 3.78 -15.76 7.47
CA ARG A 101 4.66 -16.38 8.48
C ARG A 101 3.89 -17.05 9.62
N SER A 102 2.82 -16.42 10.10
CA SER A 102 1.96 -16.97 11.17
C SER A 102 1.06 -18.12 10.69
N GLY A 103 0.89 -18.28 9.37
CA GLY A 103 0.01 -19.30 8.79
C GLY A 103 -1.47 -18.89 8.80
N GLU A 104 -1.77 -17.60 8.99
CA GLU A 104 -3.13 -17.05 8.79
C GLU A 104 -3.54 -17.07 7.31
N CYS A 105 -2.56 -17.06 6.40
CA CYS A 105 -2.75 -17.34 4.98
C CYS A 105 -1.56 -18.11 4.38
N ASP A 106 -1.79 -18.83 3.28
CA ASP A 106 -0.74 -19.55 2.54
C ASP A 106 -0.22 -18.76 1.33
N ARG A 107 -1.00 -17.77 0.93
CA ARG A 107 -0.79 -16.86 -0.20
C ARG A 107 -1.34 -15.50 0.20
N ALA A 108 -0.77 -14.43 -0.32
CA ALA A 108 -1.26 -13.08 -0.06
C ALA A 108 -1.19 -12.20 -1.30
N ILE A 109 -2.16 -11.31 -1.43
CA ILE A 109 -2.17 -10.21 -2.39
C ILE A 109 -1.94 -8.95 -1.57
N ALA A 110 -0.86 -8.22 -1.85
CA ALA A 110 -0.52 -6.99 -1.16
C ALA A 110 -0.33 -5.86 -2.18
N GLY A 111 -0.80 -4.66 -1.87
CA GLY A 111 -0.66 -3.54 -2.80
C GLY A 111 -1.15 -2.23 -2.23
N GLY A 112 -1.27 -1.25 -3.11
CA GLY A 112 -1.99 -0.02 -2.78
C GLY A 112 -2.41 0.77 -4.01
N VAL A 113 -3.36 1.67 -3.79
CA VAL A 113 -3.94 2.52 -4.82
C VAL A 113 -4.12 3.94 -4.29
N ASN A 114 -3.83 4.92 -5.14
CA ASN A 114 -4.12 6.33 -4.89
C ASN A 114 -4.55 6.99 -6.21
N LEU A 115 -5.75 7.60 -6.22
CA LEU A 115 -6.25 8.42 -7.32
C LEU A 115 -6.75 9.76 -6.78
N MET A 116 -6.54 10.83 -7.55
CA MET A 116 -6.89 12.21 -7.24
C MET A 116 -8.21 12.57 -7.92
N VAL A 117 -9.32 12.22 -7.28
CA VAL A 117 -10.66 12.41 -7.86
C VAL A 117 -11.25 13.79 -7.50
N SER A 118 -10.68 14.48 -6.52
CA SER A 118 -11.11 15.80 -6.08
C SER A 118 -9.93 16.76 -5.90
N PRO A 119 -10.09 18.07 -6.19
CA PRO A 119 -9.07 19.06 -5.88
C PRO A 119 -8.96 19.35 -4.38
N LYS A 120 -9.95 18.95 -3.55
CA LYS A 120 -10.00 19.29 -2.11
C LYS A 120 -8.74 18.83 -1.40
N THR A 121 -8.32 17.59 -1.60
CA THR A 121 -7.10 17.04 -0.99
C THR A 121 -5.85 17.80 -1.41
N THR A 122 -5.72 18.13 -2.71
CA THR A 122 -4.60 18.95 -3.21
C THR A 122 -4.59 20.34 -2.57
N ILE A 123 -5.74 21.01 -2.46
CA ILE A 123 -5.86 22.33 -1.82
C ILE A 123 -5.48 22.26 -0.34
N MET A 124 -5.92 21.22 0.37
CA MET A 124 -5.54 21.00 1.78
C MET A 124 -4.01 20.82 1.92
N THR A 125 -3.38 20.02 1.05
CA THR A 125 -1.93 19.82 1.07
C THR A 125 -1.15 21.09 0.70
N CYS A 126 -1.66 21.93 -0.23
CA CYS A 126 -1.10 23.27 -0.48
C CYS A 126 -1.12 24.14 0.77
N LYS A 127 -2.22 24.13 1.54
CA LYS A 127 -2.35 24.90 2.79
C LYS A 127 -1.42 24.38 3.90
N LEU A 128 -0.97 23.13 3.81
CA LEU A 128 0.06 22.57 4.68
C LEU A 128 1.49 22.93 4.23
N HIS A 129 1.65 23.67 3.14
CA HIS A 129 2.95 23.99 2.52
C HIS A 129 3.79 22.75 2.20
N ALA A 130 3.14 21.62 1.93
CA ALA A 130 3.83 20.37 1.65
C ALA A 130 4.08 20.13 0.15
N LEU A 131 3.37 20.85 -0.73
CA LEU A 131 3.52 20.73 -2.18
C LEU A 131 4.54 21.71 -2.75
N SER A 132 5.36 21.22 -3.68
CA SER A 132 6.33 22.03 -4.44
C SER A 132 5.62 23.06 -5.32
N PRO A 133 5.85 24.37 -5.14
CA PRO A 133 5.34 25.42 -6.03
C PRO A 133 5.89 25.30 -7.46
N SER A 134 7.06 24.69 -7.60
CA SER A 134 7.76 24.50 -8.87
C SER A 134 7.36 23.19 -9.59
N GLY A 135 6.44 22.43 -9.01
CA GLY A 135 5.77 21.30 -9.66
C GLY A 135 6.60 20.03 -9.78
N HIS A 136 7.68 19.89 -9.01
CA HIS A 136 8.58 18.73 -9.08
C HIS A 136 9.00 18.26 -7.69
N SER A 137 8.95 16.96 -7.44
CA SER A 137 9.62 16.35 -6.27
C SER A 137 11.12 16.24 -6.56
N ARG A 138 11.94 17.11 -5.97
CA ARG A 138 13.40 17.11 -6.16
C ARG A 138 14.12 16.43 -5.00
N ALA A 139 14.00 15.12 -4.90
CA ALA A 139 14.63 14.37 -3.82
C ALA A 139 16.15 14.63 -3.79
N PHE A 140 16.68 14.99 -2.61
CA PHE A 140 18.10 15.24 -2.36
C PHE A 140 18.71 16.46 -3.07
N ASP A 141 17.90 17.30 -3.72
CA ASP A 141 18.37 18.53 -4.35
C ASP A 141 18.39 19.71 -3.37
N ALA A 142 19.36 20.62 -3.50
CA ALA A 142 19.46 21.81 -2.65
C ALA A 142 18.30 22.79 -2.85
N SER A 143 17.60 22.72 -3.99
CA SER A 143 16.41 23.50 -4.31
C SER A 143 15.11 22.72 -4.10
N ALA A 144 15.14 21.64 -3.31
CA ALA A 144 13.94 20.92 -2.89
C ALA A 144 12.98 21.86 -2.14
N ASP A 145 11.72 21.93 -2.59
CA ASP A 145 10.72 22.90 -2.13
C ASP A 145 9.34 22.26 -1.86
N GLY A 146 9.29 20.93 -1.71
CA GLY A 146 8.09 20.14 -1.46
C GLY A 146 7.95 18.95 -2.42
N TYR A 147 6.87 18.19 -2.25
CA TYR A 147 6.57 17.06 -3.14
C TYR A 147 5.44 17.38 -4.13
N LEU A 148 5.26 16.54 -5.15
CA LEU A 148 4.07 16.53 -6.00
C LEU A 148 3.23 15.28 -5.73
N ARG A 149 1.90 15.43 -5.73
CA ARG A 149 0.99 14.27 -5.64
C ARG A 149 1.03 13.48 -6.95
N GLY A 150 1.02 12.16 -6.85
CA GLY A 150 0.96 11.25 -7.98
C GLY A 150 -0.21 10.27 -7.85
N GLU A 151 -0.69 9.76 -8.97
CA GLU A 151 -1.67 8.69 -9.05
C GLU A 151 -0.97 7.36 -9.35
N GLY A 152 -1.51 6.26 -8.85
CA GLY A 152 -0.96 4.95 -9.16
C GLY A 152 -1.65 3.81 -8.43
N CYS A 153 -1.48 2.60 -8.97
CA CYS A 153 -1.89 1.35 -8.37
C CYS A 153 -0.79 0.31 -8.59
N GLY A 154 -0.40 -0.37 -7.51
CA GLY A 154 0.60 -1.42 -7.55
C GLY A 154 0.16 -2.61 -6.70
N VAL A 155 0.30 -3.81 -7.24
CA VAL A 155 -0.05 -5.07 -6.56
C VAL A 155 1.05 -6.10 -6.76
N VAL A 156 1.38 -6.81 -5.68
CA VAL A 156 2.27 -7.96 -5.67
C VAL A 156 1.57 -9.16 -5.05
N THR A 157 1.88 -10.34 -5.57
CA THR A 157 1.47 -11.62 -4.99
C THR A 157 2.63 -12.20 -4.18
N LEU A 158 2.33 -12.68 -2.98
CA LEU A 158 3.33 -13.09 -2.00
C LEU A 158 3.07 -14.52 -1.54
N ARG A 159 4.16 -15.27 -1.37
CA ARG A 159 4.15 -16.64 -0.87
C ARG A 159 5.41 -16.90 -0.06
N LYS A 160 5.38 -17.88 0.85
CA LYS A 160 6.61 -18.40 1.44
C LYS A 160 7.51 -18.95 0.34
N LEU A 161 8.79 -18.59 0.36
CA LEU A 161 9.75 -19.02 -0.67
C LEU A 161 9.79 -20.55 -0.80
N SER A 162 9.75 -21.28 0.33
CA SER A 162 9.72 -22.74 0.34
C SER A 162 8.53 -23.32 -0.43
N ASP A 163 7.35 -22.69 -0.30
CA ASP A 163 6.13 -23.15 -0.97
C ASP A 163 6.13 -22.75 -2.45
N ALA A 164 6.65 -21.57 -2.79
CA ALA A 164 6.81 -21.14 -4.17
C ALA A 164 7.76 -22.06 -4.94
N VAL A 165 8.92 -22.41 -4.34
CA VAL A 165 9.88 -23.35 -4.92
C VAL A 165 9.29 -24.75 -5.06
N ARG A 166 8.61 -25.26 -4.02
CA ARG A 166 7.96 -26.58 -4.05
C ARG A 166 6.95 -26.69 -5.19
N ASP A 167 6.16 -25.64 -5.41
CA ASP A 167 5.07 -25.65 -6.38
C ASP A 167 5.48 -25.11 -7.76
N GLY A 168 6.76 -24.73 -7.94
CA GLY A 168 7.29 -24.21 -9.21
C GLY A 168 6.73 -22.85 -9.60
N ASP A 169 6.32 -22.02 -8.63
CA ASP A 169 5.85 -20.66 -8.90
C ASP A 169 7.03 -19.75 -9.31
N PRO A 170 6.82 -18.78 -10.22
CA PRO A 170 7.85 -17.82 -10.59
C PRO A 170 8.20 -16.91 -9.39
N VAL A 171 9.50 -16.80 -9.09
CA VAL A 171 10.02 -15.93 -8.01
C VAL A 171 10.76 -14.76 -8.62
N LEU A 172 10.21 -13.55 -8.47
CA LEU A 172 10.83 -12.32 -8.98
C LEU A 172 11.85 -11.72 -8.00
N ALA A 173 11.56 -11.79 -6.70
CA ALA A 173 12.39 -11.28 -5.62
C ALA A 173 11.98 -11.94 -4.29
N VAL A 174 12.80 -11.77 -3.25
CA VAL A 174 12.56 -12.25 -1.89
C VAL A 174 12.48 -11.07 -0.94
N ILE A 175 11.48 -11.09 -0.04
CA ILE A 175 11.37 -10.12 1.06
C ILE A 175 12.03 -10.74 2.30
N GLU A 176 13.30 -10.43 2.51
CA GLU A 176 14.09 -10.97 3.64
C GLU A 176 13.59 -10.43 4.99
N GLY A 177 13.22 -9.15 5.06
CA GLY A 177 12.77 -8.53 6.30
C GLY A 177 12.00 -7.25 6.09
N SER A 178 11.10 -6.94 7.03
CA SER A 178 10.37 -5.68 7.07
C SER A 178 10.00 -5.29 8.50
N ALA A 179 9.86 -3.99 8.75
CA ALA A 179 9.53 -3.46 10.06
C ALA A 179 8.63 -2.22 9.95
N ILE A 180 7.84 -1.99 10.99
CA ILE A 180 7.00 -0.81 11.17
C ILE A 180 7.30 -0.20 12.55
N THR A 181 7.33 1.12 12.63
CA THR A 181 7.46 1.90 13.88
C THR A 181 6.67 3.20 13.74
N HIS A 182 6.55 3.96 14.83
CA HIS A 182 5.99 5.31 14.82
C HIS A 182 7.06 6.31 15.26
N ASN A 183 6.97 7.56 14.78
CA ASN A 183 7.89 8.64 15.15
C ASN A 183 7.85 9.01 16.65
N GLY A 184 6.83 8.55 17.37
CA GLY A 184 6.57 8.92 18.76
C GLY A 184 6.29 10.42 18.90
N PHE A 185 6.71 10.98 20.02
CA PHE A 185 6.70 12.43 20.23
C PHE A 185 7.91 13.06 19.52
N SER A 186 7.67 13.97 18.58
CA SER A 186 8.70 14.67 17.80
C SER A 186 8.44 16.19 17.79
N SER A 187 9.23 16.95 17.03
CA SER A 187 9.11 18.42 16.90
C SER A 187 7.79 18.91 16.30
N GLY A 188 6.94 18.00 15.80
CA GLY A 188 5.59 18.28 15.33
C GLY A 188 4.92 17.01 14.85
N LEU A 189 3.58 16.97 14.86
CA LEU A 189 2.82 15.75 14.50
C LEU A 189 3.18 15.19 13.12
N THR A 190 3.51 16.06 12.17
CA THR A 190 3.90 15.71 10.79
C THR A 190 5.41 15.74 10.57
N ALA A 191 6.21 16.11 11.57
CA ALA A 191 7.65 16.20 11.44
C ALA A 191 8.29 14.80 11.45
N PRO A 192 9.26 14.53 10.55
CA PRO A 192 9.99 13.27 10.57
C PRO A 192 10.86 13.16 11.82
N ASN A 193 11.13 11.92 12.26
CA ASN A 193 12.05 11.63 13.37
C ASN A 193 13.22 10.76 12.88
N PRO A 194 14.44 11.32 12.75
CA PRO A 194 15.62 10.58 12.29
C PRO A 194 15.95 9.35 13.15
N ASP A 195 15.79 9.43 14.48
CA ASP A 195 16.06 8.30 15.37
C ASP A 195 15.08 7.16 15.13
N SER A 196 13.80 7.48 14.93
CA SER A 196 12.78 6.48 14.58
C SER A 196 13.04 5.85 13.21
N GLN A 197 13.48 6.64 12.22
CA GLN A 197 13.87 6.11 10.91
C GLN A 197 15.08 5.18 11.00
N GLN A 198 16.10 5.55 11.77
CA GLN A 198 17.26 4.68 12.00
C GLN A 198 16.85 3.38 12.71
N GLN A 199 15.94 3.46 13.68
CA GLN A 199 15.43 2.28 14.40
C GLN A 199 14.65 1.33 13.49
N VAL A 200 13.77 1.84 12.60
CA VAL A 200 12.99 0.96 11.71
C VAL A 200 13.89 0.26 10.70
N ILE A 201 14.91 0.95 10.17
CA ILE A 201 15.91 0.36 9.27
C ILE A 201 16.68 -0.76 9.99
N ARG A 202 17.21 -0.49 11.19
CA ARG A 202 17.90 -1.52 11.99
C ARG A 202 17.02 -2.73 12.29
N LYS A 203 15.74 -2.51 12.63
CA LYS A 203 14.78 -3.60 12.87
C LYS A 203 14.51 -4.42 11.62
N ALA A 204 14.40 -3.78 10.44
CA ALA A 204 14.20 -4.48 9.18
C ALA A 204 15.43 -5.33 8.82
N LEU A 205 16.64 -4.78 8.95
CA LEU A 205 17.91 -5.48 8.73
C LEU A 205 18.09 -6.66 9.69
N ALA A 206 17.84 -6.46 10.99
CA ALA A 206 17.93 -7.53 11.99
C ALA A 206 16.92 -8.66 11.72
N ARG A 207 15.72 -8.35 11.21
CA ARG A 207 14.73 -9.35 10.80
C ARG A 207 15.13 -10.09 9.53
N ALA A 208 15.83 -9.41 8.62
CA ALA A 208 16.39 -10.00 7.42
C ALA A 208 17.65 -10.84 7.69
N GLY A 209 18.32 -10.64 8.83
CA GLY A 209 19.64 -11.23 9.09
C GLY A 209 20.72 -10.68 8.17
N VAL A 210 20.56 -9.43 7.73
CA VAL A 210 21.44 -8.74 6.76
C VAL A 210 22.16 -7.59 7.45
N GLU A 211 23.47 -7.50 7.23
CA GLU A 211 24.30 -6.40 7.71
C GLU A 211 24.17 -5.16 6.80
N PRO A 212 24.29 -3.93 7.33
CA PRO A 212 24.07 -2.71 6.55
C PRO A 212 24.91 -2.59 5.28
N HIS A 213 26.14 -3.12 5.28
CA HIS A 213 27.07 -3.03 4.15
C HIS A 213 26.73 -3.99 3.00
N GLU A 214 25.82 -4.94 3.22
CA GLU A 214 25.34 -5.87 2.19
C GLU A 214 24.22 -5.24 1.34
N VAL A 215 23.65 -4.11 1.77
CA VAL A 215 22.61 -3.39 1.03
C VAL A 215 23.25 -2.56 -0.09
N GLY A 216 23.12 -3.04 -1.33
CA GLY A 216 23.66 -2.36 -2.51
C GLY A 216 22.85 -1.16 -3.00
N TYR A 217 21.57 -1.06 -2.63
CA TYR A 217 20.67 0.00 -3.09
C TYR A 217 19.60 0.31 -2.04
N LEU A 218 19.22 1.59 -1.92
CA LEU A 218 18.14 2.06 -1.07
C LEU A 218 17.18 2.93 -1.88
N GLU A 219 15.98 2.40 -2.13
CA GLU A 219 14.85 3.21 -2.58
C GLU A 219 14.31 4.00 -1.38
N ALA A 220 14.65 5.29 -1.31
CA ALA A 220 14.27 6.15 -0.19
C ALA A 220 12.84 6.69 -0.33
N HIS A 221 12.25 7.17 0.77
CA HIS A 221 10.96 7.87 0.72
C HIS A 221 11.01 9.13 -0.17
N GLY A 222 12.12 9.87 -0.10
CA GLY A 222 12.54 10.82 -1.15
C GLY A 222 11.50 11.86 -1.56
N THR A 223 10.79 12.48 -0.61
CA THR A 223 9.71 13.43 -0.94
C THR A 223 10.17 14.72 -1.59
N GLY A 224 11.45 15.13 -1.43
CA GLY A 224 11.95 16.42 -1.90
C GLY A 224 11.58 17.57 -0.95
N THR A 225 11.72 17.34 0.35
CA THR A 225 11.39 18.26 1.45
C THR A 225 12.58 18.48 2.35
#